data_AF-A0A838S9U1-F1
#
_entry.id   AF-A0A838S9U1-F1
#
_cell.length_a   1.000
_cell.length_b   1.000
_cell.length_c   1.000
_cell.angle_alpha   90.00
_cell.angle_beta   90.00
_cell.angle_gamma   90.00
#
_symmetry.space_group_name_H-M   'P 1'
#
loop_
_entity.id
_entity.type
_entity.pdbx_description
1 polymer ?
#
loop_
_entity_poly.entity_id
_entity_poly.type
_entity_poly.pdbx_seq_one_letter_code
_entity_poly.pdbx_strand_id
1 'polypeptide(L)'
;MRRRAVSVVGGGVAGLSAALLLARDGHDVTLVERDRLHVGDPTDAPSWERKGIAHFLQPHAFIPRGRLELREHLRDVYDVLLAAGAHDVDLRRKLPGSCQRRSKTDPLTASES
;
A
#
# COMPACT_ATOMS: atom_id res chain seq x y z
N MET A 1 -16.21 13.25 -14.25
CA MET A 1 -14.91 13.92 -14.50
C MET A 1 -14.54 13.85 -15.98
N ARG A 2 -13.62 14.70 -16.47
CA ARG A 2 -13.10 14.58 -17.86
C ARG A 2 -11.97 13.55 -17.91
N ARG A 3 -12.06 12.60 -18.85
CA ARG A 3 -10.99 11.64 -19.13
C ARG A 3 -9.71 12.36 -19.57
N ARG A 4 -8.55 11.89 -19.10
CA ARG A 4 -7.22 12.44 -19.41
C ARG A 4 -6.27 11.31 -19.72
N ALA A 5 -5.29 11.55 -20.59
CA ALA A 5 -4.15 10.68 -20.76
C ALA A 5 -3.11 10.98 -19.66
N VAL A 6 -2.65 9.95 -18.95
CA VAL A 6 -1.70 10.07 -17.84
C VAL A 6 -0.58 9.05 -18.00
N SER A 7 0.66 9.52 -17.97
CA SER A 7 1.83 8.64 -17.93
C SER A 7 2.35 8.55 -16.50
N VAL A 8 2.47 7.33 -15.98
CA VAL A 8 3.07 7.05 -14.67
C VAL A 8 4.42 6.38 -14.91
N VAL A 9 5.48 6.94 -14.34
CA VAL A 9 6.84 6.41 -14.51
C VAL A 9 7.30 5.78 -13.19
N GLY A 10 7.56 4.47 -13.23
CA GLY A 10 7.97 3.63 -12.11
C GLY A 10 6.87 2.67 -11.66
N GLY A 11 7.11 1.36 -11.80
CA GLY A 11 6.28 0.26 -11.33
C GLY A 11 6.60 -0.17 -9.90
N GLY A 12 6.91 0.80 -9.03
CA GLY A 12 6.97 0.61 -7.59
C GLY A 12 5.60 0.73 -6.94
N VAL A 13 5.52 0.55 -5.63
CA VAL A 13 4.25 0.59 -4.89
C VAL A 13 3.46 1.89 -5.09
N ALA A 14 4.15 3.04 -5.10
CA ALA A 14 3.51 4.34 -5.31
C ALA A 14 2.97 4.49 -6.73
N GLY A 15 3.77 4.13 -7.75
CA GLY A 15 3.36 4.24 -9.15
C GLY A 15 2.26 3.26 -9.54
N LEU A 16 2.33 2.01 -9.07
CA LEU A 16 1.26 1.03 -9.26
C LEU A 16 -0.05 1.49 -8.60
N SER A 17 0.02 2.02 -7.37
CA SER A 17 -1.16 2.54 -6.67
C SER A 17 -1.75 3.74 -7.41
N ALA A 18 -0.92 4.69 -7.84
CA ALA A 18 -1.36 5.87 -8.59
C ALA A 18 -1.99 5.46 -9.93
N ALA A 19 -1.34 4.57 -10.68
CA ALA A 19 -1.83 4.11 -11.97
C ALA A 19 -3.18 3.40 -11.83
N LEU A 20 -3.33 2.53 -10.83
CA LEU A 20 -4.58 1.81 -10.57
C LEU A 20 -5.71 2.75 -10.17
N LEU A 21 -5.46 3.70 -9.27
CA LEU A 21 -6.47 4.66 -8.83
C LEU A 21 -6.91 5.60 -9.97
N LEU A 22 -5.97 6.12 -10.75
CA LEU A 22 -6.28 6.96 -11.92
C LEU A 22 -7.06 6.19 -12.98
N ALA A 23 -6.71 4.93 -13.23
CA ALA A 23 -7.44 4.08 -14.18
C ALA A 23 -8.87 3.80 -13.69
N ARG A 24 -9.05 3.55 -12.38
CA ARG A 24 -10.38 3.38 -11.76
C ARG A 24 -11.23 4.64 -11.83
N ASP A 25 -10.62 5.81 -11.77
CA ASP A 25 -11.30 7.11 -11.95
C ASP A 25 -11.64 7.40 -13.43
N GLY A 26 -11.32 6.48 -14.35
CA GLY A 26 -11.68 6.54 -15.75
C GLY A 26 -10.67 7.29 -16.63
N HIS A 27 -9.45 7.53 -16.14
CA HIS A 27 -8.36 8.07 -16.94
C HIS A 27 -7.71 7.00 -17.83
N ASP A 28 -7.09 7.46 -18.92
CA ASP A 28 -6.31 6.61 -19.83
C ASP A 28 -4.85 6.60 -19.34
N VAL A 29 -4.43 5.51 -18.70
CA VAL A 29 -3.17 5.46 -17.95
C VAL A 29 -2.16 4.56 -18.65
N THR A 30 -0.98 5.12 -18.92
CA THR A 30 0.20 4.37 -19.37
C THR A 30 1.21 4.27 -18.24
N LEU A 31 1.51 3.06 -17.78
CA LEU A 31 2.57 2.80 -16.80
C LEU A 31 3.87 2.41 -17.52
N VAL A 32 4.96 3.11 -17.23
CA VAL A 32 6.29 2.85 -17.77
C VAL A 32 7.20 2.40 -16.64
N GLU A 33 7.82 1.23 -16.78
CA GLU A 33 8.81 0.68 -15.85
C GLU A 33 10.04 0.26 -16.66
N ARG A 34 11.23 0.47 -16.10
CA ARG A 34 12.49 0.05 -16.71
C ARG A 34 12.59 -1.47 -16.76
N ASP A 35 12.26 -2.11 -15.64
CA ASP A 35 12.33 -3.56 -15.51
C ASP A 35 11.10 -4.25 -16.10
N ARG A 36 11.19 -5.55 -16.37
CA ARG A 36 10.02 -6.33 -16.78
C ARG A 36 9.02 -6.40 -15.62
N LEU A 37 7.81 -5.92 -15.85
CA LEU A 37 6.70 -6.18 -14.93
C LEU A 37 6.22 -7.62 -15.12
N HIS A 38 6.18 -8.36 -14.01
CA HIS A 38 5.65 -9.71 -13.96
C HIS A 38 4.18 -9.62 -13.57
N VAL A 39 3.32 -10.30 -14.33
CA VAL A 39 1.87 -10.40 -14.06
C VAL A 39 1.58 -11.87 -13.86
N GLY A 40 1.04 -12.22 -12.71
CA GLY A 40 0.82 -13.61 -12.32
C GLY A 40 0.33 -13.72 -10.89
N ASP A 41 0.44 -14.91 -10.32
CA ASP A 41 0.08 -15.13 -8.92
C ASP A 41 1.04 -14.36 -8.00
N PRO A 42 0.55 -13.61 -7.00
CA PRO A 42 1.41 -12.90 -6.05
C PRO A 42 2.39 -13.82 -5.29
N THR A 43 2.06 -15.11 -5.12
CA THR A 43 2.92 -16.08 -4.45
C THR A 43 4.15 -16.46 -5.27
N ASP A 44 4.15 -16.21 -6.59
CA ASP A 44 5.31 -16.40 -7.47
C ASP A 44 6.34 -15.27 -7.37
N ALA A 45 6.03 -14.18 -6.63
CA ALA A 45 6.87 -13.00 -6.51
C ALA A 45 8.35 -13.27 -6.15
N PRO A 46 8.71 -14.27 -5.32
CA PRO A 46 10.11 -14.59 -5.05
C PRO A 46 10.95 -14.96 -6.28
N SER A 47 10.30 -15.40 -7.36
CA SER A 47 10.96 -15.76 -8.63
C SER A 47 11.14 -14.58 -9.59
N TRP A 48 10.52 -13.42 -9.32
CA TRP A 48 10.53 -12.29 -10.24
C TRP A 48 11.87 -11.55 -10.21
N GLU A 49 12.41 -11.27 -11.40
CA GLU A 49 13.63 -10.46 -11.53
C GLU A 49 13.29 -8.97 -11.59
N ARG A 50 13.76 -8.19 -10.60
CA ARG A 50 13.69 -6.72 -10.60
C ARG A 50 15.07 -6.10 -10.35
N LYS A 51 15.91 -6.11 -11.38
CA LYS A 51 17.32 -5.63 -11.33
C LYS A 51 17.44 -4.19 -10.83
N GLY A 52 16.39 -3.41 -11.03
CA GLY A 52 16.28 -2.05 -10.60
C GLY A 52 16.06 -1.82 -9.10
N ILE A 53 15.75 -2.87 -8.35
CA ILE A 53 15.44 -2.81 -6.92
C ILE A 53 16.39 -3.79 -6.20
N ALA A 54 17.54 -3.28 -5.73
CA ALA A 54 18.57 -4.10 -5.08
C ALA A 54 18.06 -4.95 -3.89
N HIS A 55 16.99 -4.49 -3.24
CA HIS A 55 16.41 -5.13 -2.06
C HIS A 55 15.03 -5.74 -2.32
N PHE A 56 14.72 -6.12 -3.57
CA PHE A 56 13.38 -6.59 -3.95
C PHE A 56 12.80 -7.68 -3.02
N LEU A 57 13.62 -8.65 -2.62
CA LEU A 57 13.20 -9.78 -1.78
C LEU A 57 13.33 -9.52 -0.26
N GLN A 58 13.72 -8.32 0.15
CA GLN A 58 13.76 -8.01 1.58
C GLN A 58 12.32 -7.86 2.14
N PRO A 59 12.13 -8.04 3.46
CA PRO A 59 10.84 -7.78 4.08
C PRO A 59 10.44 -6.32 3.93
N HIS A 60 9.23 -6.08 3.40
CA HIS A 60 8.64 -4.74 3.29
C HIS A 60 7.35 -4.68 4.09
N ALA A 61 7.10 -3.55 4.73
CA ALA A 61 5.87 -3.28 5.44
C ALA A 61 5.33 -1.90 5.05
N PHE A 62 4.01 -1.79 4.93
CA PHE A 62 3.36 -0.50 4.87
C PHE A 62 3.36 0.16 6.25
N ILE A 63 3.76 1.42 6.31
CA ILE A 63 3.51 2.26 7.47
C ILE A 63 1.99 2.44 7.66
N PRO A 64 1.51 2.85 8.86
CA PRO A 64 0.08 2.94 9.15
C PRO A 64 -0.74 3.72 8.12
N ARG A 65 -0.18 4.80 7.56
CA ARG A 65 -0.84 5.58 6.50
C ARG A 65 -1.03 4.75 5.23
N GLY A 66 -0.01 4.05 4.75
CA GLY A 66 -0.12 3.21 3.56
C GLY A 66 -1.15 2.09 3.72
N ARG A 67 -1.23 1.50 4.92
CA ARG A 67 -2.28 0.52 5.25
C ARG A 67 -3.69 1.13 5.17
N LEU A 68 -3.86 2.37 5.64
CA LEU A 68 -5.15 3.06 5.59
C LEU A 68 -5.59 3.26 4.13
N GLU A 69 -4.70 3.80 3.31
CA GLU A 69 -4.96 4.05 1.87
C GLU A 69 -5.33 2.75 1.14
N LEU A 70 -4.61 1.65 1.39
CA LEU A 70 -4.95 0.34 0.83
C LEU A 70 -6.36 -0.10 1.22
N ARG A 71 -6.73 0.03 2.50
CA ARG A 71 -8.03 -0.42 3.00
C ARG A 71 -9.19 0.44 2.52
N GLU A 72 -8.94 1.70 2.21
CA GLU A 72 -9.95 2.68 1.81
C GLU A 72 -10.18 2.67 0.29
N HIS A 73 -9.10 2.65 -0.50
CA HIS A 73 -9.19 2.85 -1.95
C HIS A 73 -8.86 1.60 -2.77
N LEU A 74 -8.11 0.65 -2.20
CA LEU A 74 -7.59 -0.53 -2.90
C LEU A 74 -7.87 -1.82 -2.10
N ARG A 75 -9.09 -1.94 -1.57
CA ARG A 75 -9.47 -3.04 -0.67
C ARG A 75 -9.27 -4.42 -1.30
N ASP A 76 -9.56 -4.54 -2.59
CA ASP A 76 -9.31 -5.75 -3.34
C ASP A 76 -7.82 -6.13 -3.40
N VAL A 77 -6.93 -5.16 -3.57
CA VAL A 77 -5.47 -5.38 -3.51
C VAL A 77 -5.05 -5.78 -2.09
N TYR A 78 -5.61 -5.11 -1.07
CA TYR A 78 -5.35 -5.45 0.33
C TYR A 78 -5.77 -6.90 0.64
N ASP A 79 -6.94 -7.33 0.18
CA ASP A 79 -7.44 -8.68 0.39
C ASP A 79 -6.59 -9.73 -0.35
N VAL A 80 -6.12 -9.42 -1.57
CA VAL A 80 -5.16 -10.26 -2.31
C VAL A 80 -3.83 -10.39 -1.57
N LEU A 81 -3.30 -9.31 -0.98
CA LEU A 81 -2.07 -9.36 -0.19
C LEU A 81 -2.24 -10.28 1.03
N LEU A 82 -3.37 -10.19 1.74
CA LEU A 82 -3.66 -11.07 2.87
C LEU A 82 -3.78 -12.54 2.43
N ALA A 83 -4.47 -12.80 1.32
CA ALA A 83 -4.59 -14.15 0.75
C ALA A 83 -3.23 -14.73 0.33
N ALA A 84 -2.30 -13.89 -0.14
CA ALA A 84 -0.93 -14.26 -0.46
C ALA A 84 -0.01 -14.43 0.76
N GLY A 85 -0.55 -14.28 1.99
CA GLY A 85 0.18 -14.51 3.24
C GLY A 85 0.73 -13.26 3.92
N ALA A 86 0.39 -12.05 3.44
CA ALA A 86 0.70 -10.84 4.19
C ALA A 86 -0.08 -10.77 5.51
N HIS A 87 0.52 -10.15 6.52
CA HIS A 87 -0.11 -9.98 7.83
C HIS A 87 0.13 -8.58 8.40
N ASP A 88 -0.76 -8.12 9.27
CA ASP A 88 -0.57 -6.86 9.98
C ASP A 88 0.55 -6.98 11.03
N VAL A 89 1.43 -5.99 11.06
CA VAL A 89 2.46 -5.88 12.10
C VAL A 89 1.90 -5.08 13.28
N ASP A 90 1.72 -5.75 14.42
CA ASP A 90 1.23 -5.09 15.64
C ASP A 90 2.36 -4.32 16.35
N LEU A 91 2.54 -3.06 15.97
CA LEU A 91 3.53 -2.17 16.57
C LEU A 91 3.25 -1.82 18.04
N ARG A 92 2.03 -2.04 18.55
CA ARG A 92 1.71 -1.79 19.97
C ARG A 92 2.55 -2.64 20.90
N ARG A 93 2.95 -3.83 20.44
CA ARG A 93 3.85 -4.75 21.18
C ARG A 93 5.25 -4.18 21.40
N LYS A 94 5.63 -3.14 20.64
CA LYS A 94 6.92 -2.46 20.79
C LYS A 94 6.85 -1.20 21.66
N LEU A 95 5.64 -0.76 22.04
CA LEU A 95 5.49 0.40 22.91
C LEU A 95 5.82 0.00 24.36
N PRO A 96 6.61 0.79 25.09
CA PRO A 96 6.83 0.56 26.51
C PRO A 96 5.53 0.78 27.29
N GLY A 97 5.25 -0.09 28.25
CA GLY A 97 4.04 -0.06 29.08
C GLY A 97 2.83 -0.74 28.46
N SER A 98 1.76 -0.92 29.24
CA SER A 98 0.51 -1.49 28.73
C SER A 98 -0.15 -0.52 27.75
N CYS A 99 -0.19 -0.86 26.47
CA CYS A 99 -0.92 -0.10 25.45
C CYS A 99 -2.44 -0.24 25.70
N GLN A 100 -2.98 0.59 26.59
CA GLN A 100 -4.42 0.71 26.78
C GLN A 100 -4.97 1.46 25.58
N ARG A 101 -5.98 0.89 24.92
CA ARG A 101 -6.75 1.62 23.91
C ARG A 101 -7.38 2.81 24.62
N ARG A 102 -6.91 4.03 24.37
CA ARG A 102 -7.56 5.23 24.88
C ARG A 102 -9.02 5.20 24.42
N SER A 103 -9.95 5.16 25.38
CA SER A 103 -11.36 5.28 25.11
C SER A 103 -11.61 6.65 24.47
N LYS A 104 -12.61 6.74 23.58
CA LYS A 104 -12.98 8.00 22.90
C LYS A 104 -13.43 9.12 23.86
N THR A 105 -13.53 8.82 25.15
CA THR A 105 -14.06 9.66 26.24
C THR A 105 -12.96 10.24 27.14
N ASP A 106 -11.69 10.23 26.73
CA ASP A 106 -10.56 10.74 27.52
C ASP A 106 -10.71 12.26 27.77
N PRO A 107 -10.79 12.75 29.03
CA PRO A 107 -11.18 14.13 29.35
C PRO A 107 -10.20 15.23 28.90
N LEU A 108 -9.02 14.88 28.39
CA LEU A 108 -8.00 15.85 27.96
C LEU A 108 -8.30 16.56 26.62
N THR A 109 -9.44 16.30 25.98
CA THR A 109 -9.96 17.13 24.86
C THR A 109 -10.92 18.24 25.31
N ALA A 110 -11.14 18.41 26.62
CA ALA A 110 -12.00 19.46 27.16
C ALA A 110 -11.19 20.67 27.68
N SER A 111 -10.31 21.22 26.85
CA SER A 111 -9.87 22.62 27.03
C SER A 111 -9.36 23.17 25.70
N GLU A 112 -10.28 23.61 24.86
CA GLU A 112 -10.08 24.63 23.82
C GLU A 112 -11.45 24.85 23.17
N SER A 113 -12.27 25.61 23.91
CA SER A 113 -13.46 26.31 23.41
C SER A 113 -13.04 27.68 22.88
#